data_AF-A0A2S5KYR8-F1
#
_entry.id   AF-A0A2S5KYR8-F1
#
_cell.length_a   1.000
_cell.length_b   1.000
_cell.length_c   1.000
_cell.angle_alpha   90.00
_cell.angle_beta   90.00
_cell.angle_gamma   90.00
#
_symmetry.space_group_name_H-M   'P 1'
#
loop_
_entity.id
_entity.type
_entity.pdbx_description
1 polymer ?
#
loop_
_entity_poly.entity_id
_entity_poly.type
_entity_poly.pdbx_seq_one_letter_code
_entity_poly.pdbx_strand_id
1 'polypeptide(L)' 'MTTSSDSPPDEVMCQCSGTTRAEIQKYFERGMNIEEISQWSGALSGCGGCEWDIADFIKLLSAQKDGSV' A
#
# COMPACT_ATOMS: atom_id res chain seq x y z
N MET A 1 -11.83 -3.19 -23.21
CA MET A 1 -12.25 -2.80 -21.85
C MET A 1 -11.05 -2.12 -21.22
N THR A 2 -11.27 -0.94 -20.67
CA THR A 2 -10.28 0.14 -20.49
C THR A 2 -9.04 -0.29 -19.69
N THR A 3 -7.88 0.01 -20.26
CA THR A 3 -6.55 -0.17 -19.68
C THR A 3 -6.29 0.91 -18.63
N SER A 4 -6.34 0.57 -17.34
CA SER A 4 -5.76 1.36 -16.24
C SER A 4 -5.65 0.43 -15.03
N SER A 5 -4.51 0.45 -14.36
CA SER A 5 -4.09 -0.46 -13.29
C SER A 5 -4.86 -0.27 -11.96
N ASP A 6 -6.19 -0.23 -12.04
CA ASP A 6 -7.12 0.20 -10.98
C ASP A 6 -7.55 -1.00 -10.12
N SER A 7 -6.63 -1.50 -9.29
CA SER A 7 -7.05 -2.26 -8.11
C SER A 7 -7.95 -1.37 -7.24
N PRO A 8 -9.13 -1.85 -6.81
CA PRO A 8 -10.06 -1.02 -6.07
C PRO A 8 -9.43 -0.47 -4.77
N PRO A 9 -9.74 0.77 -4.37
CA PRO A 9 -9.18 1.39 -3.16
C PRO A 9 -9.54 0.61 -1.89
N ASP A 10 -10.70 -0.06 -1.89
CA ASP A 10 -11.21 -0.91 -0.81
C ASP A 10 -10.66 -2.35 -0.83
N GLU A 11 -9.74 -2.65 -1.76
CA GLU A 11 -9.05 -3.94 -1.78
C GLU A 11 -8.25 -4.16 -0.49
N VAL A 12 -8.57 -5.22 0.24
CA VAL A 12 -7.84 -5.62 1.45
C VAL A 12 -6.52 -6.28 1.05
N MET A 13 -5.43 -5.53 1.19
CA MET A 13 -4.08 -6.00 0.89
C MET A 13 -3.50 -6.88 2.00
N CYS A 14 -3.88 -6.65 3.26
CA CYS A 14 -3.43 -7.48 4.37
C CYS A 14 -4.61 -8.08 5.14
N GLN A 15 -4.88 -9.37 4.91
CA GLN A 15 -6.03 -10.07 5.50
C GLN A 15 -5.97 -10.16 7.04
N CYS A 16 -4.77 -10.19 7.61
CA CYS A 16 -4.57 -10.35 9.05
C CYS A 16 -4.93 -9.09 9.86
N SER A 17 -4.70 -7.90 9.30
CA SER A 17 -5.03 -6.61 9.90
C SER A 17 -6.27 -5.94 9.29
N GLY A 18 -6.72 -6.41 8.13
CA GLY A 18 -7.78 -5.76 7.36
C GLY A 18 -7.31 -4.51 6.59
N THR A 19 -5.99 -4.29 6.49
CA THR A 19 -5.44 -3.08 5.85
C THR A 19 -5.76 -3.05 4.36
N THR A 20 -6.33 -1.94 3.92
CA THR A 20 -6.71 -1.70 2.52
C THR A 20 -5.64 -0.97 1.72
N ARG A 21 -5.76 -1.07 0.40
CA ARG A 21 -4.90 -0.34 -0.55
C ARG A 21 -4.97 1.17 -0.34
N ALA A 22 -6.17 1.72 -0.15
CA ALA A 22 -6.37 3.14 0.10
C ALA A 22 -5.70 3.63 1.38
N GLU A 23 -5.69 2.83 2.44
CA GLU A 23 -5.00 3.18 3.69
C GLU A 23 -3.49 3.29 3.49
N ILE A 24 -2.88 2.30 2.84
CA ILE A 24 -1.43 2.30 2.54
C ILE A 24 -1.06 3.51 1.69
N GLN A 25 -1.83 3.80 0.63
CA GLN A 25 -1.61 4.97 -0.21
C GLN A 25 -1.71 6.27 0.59
N LYS A 26 -2.77 6.43 1.39
CA LYS A 26 -2.97 7.61 2.24
C LYS A 26 -1.81 7.83 3.21
N TYR A 27 -1.25 6.77 3.77
CA TYR A 27 -0.10 6.88 4.65
C TYR A 27 1.18 7.25 3.89
N PHE A 28 1.41 6.65 2.72
CA PHE A 28 2.52 7.00 1.84
C PHE A 28 2.47 8.48 1.37
N GLU A 29 1.29 8.97 0.99
CA GLU A 29 1.07 10.37 0.57
C GLU A 29 1.36 11.36 1.71
N ARG A 30 1.15 10.95 2.97
CA ARG A 30 1.54 11.72 4.15
C ARG A 30 3.04 11.74 4.41
N GLY A 31 3.82 11.00 3.64
CA GLY A 31 5.28 10.89 3.77
C GLY A 31 5.74 9.83 4.78
N MET A 32 4.86 8.91 5.18
CA MET A 32 5.25 7.81 6.07
C MET A 32 6.08 6.76 5.32
N ASN A 33 7.05 6.19 6.02
CA ASN A 33 7.83 5.07 5.52
C ASN A 33 7.11 3.72 5.78
N ILE A 34 7.67 2.63 5.25
CA ILE A 34 7.06 1.30 5.37
C ILE A 34 6.92 0.82 6.83
N GLU A 35 7.86 1.20 7.71
CA GLU A 35 7.79 0.84 9.13
C GLU A 35 6.67 1.60 9.85
N GLU A 36 6.51 2.89 9.58
CA GLU A 36 5.41 3.70 10.10
C GLU A 36 4.07 3.18 9.57
N ILE A 37 3.97 2.89 8.27
CA ILE A 37 2.78 2.28 7.68
C ILE A 37 2.45 0.97 8.40
N SER A 38 3.44 0.11 8.65
CA SER A 38 3.26 -1.14 9.40
C SER A 38 2.73 -0.89 10.82
N GLN A 39 3.34 0.02 11.56
CA GLN A 39 2.94 0.33 12.94
C GLN A 39 1.53 0.93 13.03
N TRP A 40 1.14 1.79 12.08
CA TRP A 40 -0.15 2.46 12.09
C TRP A 40 -1.28 1.60 11.53
N SER A 41 -1.02 0.82 10.48
CA SER A 41 -2.03 -0.01 9.83
C SER A 41 -2.13 -1.42 10.41
N GLY A 42 -1.12 -1.88 11.15
CA GLY A 42 -0.98 -3.27 11.59
C GLY A 42 -0.59 -4.25 10.47
N ALA A 43 -0.50 -3.80 9.22
CA ALA A 43 0.06 -4.61 8.15
C ALA A 43 1.53 -4.93 8.45
N LEU A 44 2.06 -6.05 7.93
CA LEU A 44 3.46 -6.48 8.12
C LEU A 44 3.88 -6.83 9.57
N SER A 45 3.06 -6.51 10.56
CA SER A 45 3.32 -6.81 11.98
C SER A 45 2.81 -8.18 12.43
N GLY A 46 2.03 -8.87 11.57
CA GLY A 46 1.37 -10.14 11.88
C GLY A 46 1.92 -11.32 11.08
N CYS A 47 1.06 -11.91 10.25
CA CYS A 47 1.33 -13.15 9.53
C CYS A 47 2.37 -13.06 8.40
N GLY A 48 2.84 -11.86 8.04
CA GLY A 48 3.80 -11.63 6.95
C GLY A 48 3.27 -11.86 5.52
N GLY A 49 2.08 -12.45 5.36
CA GLY A 49 1.57 -12.83 4.03
C GLY A 49 1.40 -11.68 3.03
N CYS A 50 1.31 -10.43 3.51
CA CYS A 50 1.13 -9.22 2.70
C CYS A 50 2.43 -8.44 2.43
N GLU A 51 3.60 -8.94 2.88
CA GLU A 51 4.89 -8.24 2.77
C GLU A 51 5.27 -7.87 1.34
N TRP A 52 5.13 -8.83 0.43
CA TRP A 52 5.50 -8.64 -0.98
C TRP A 52 4.54 -7.71 -1.71
N ASP A 53 3.23 -7.88 -1.51
CA ASP A 53 2.20 -7.06 -2.15
C ASP A 53 2.31 -5.58 -1.73
N ILE A 54 2.55 -5.33 -0.44
CA ILE A 54 2.69 -3.97 0.09
C ILE A 54 4.00 -3.33 -0.39
N ALA A 55 5.10 -4.09 -0.40
CA ALA A 55 6.39 -3.59 -0.88
C ALA A 55 6.33 -3.21 -2.37
N ASP A 56 5.69 -4.04 -3.20
CA ASP A 56 5.48 -3.73 -4.62
C ASP A 56 4.59 -2.49 -4.79
N PHE A 57 3.51 -2.40 -4.02
CA PHE A 57 2.61 -1.26 -4.09
C PHE A 57 3.28 0.06 -3.68
N ILE A 58 4.06 0.09 -2.60
CA ILE A 58 4.82 1.29 -2.20
C ILE A 58 5.83 1.69 -3.28
N LYS A 59 6.47 0.71 -3.93
CA LYS A 59 7.39 0.97 -5.04
C LYS A 59 6.67 1.59 -6.24
N LEU A 60 5.48 1.08 -6.58
CA LEU A 60 4.62 1.65 -7.63
C LEU A 60 4.17 3.07 -7.29
N LEU A 61 3.79 3.36 -6.04
CA LEU A 61 3.43 4.70 -5.59
C LEU A 61 4.61 5.67 -5.68
N SER A 62 5.80 5.21 -5.29
CA SER A 62 7.04 5.99 -5.39
C SER A 62 7.37 6.34 -6.84
N ALA A 63 7.24 5.38 -7.75
CA ALA A 63 7.46 5.59 -9.18
C ALA A 63 6.44 6.57 -9.80
N GLN A 64 5.16 6.49 -9.40
CA GLN A 64 4.12 7.41 -9.87
C GLN A 64 4.34 8.85 -9.39
N LYS A 65 4.79 9.02 -8.14
CA LYS A 65 5.08 10.34 -7.56
C LYS A 65 6.22 11.05 -8.29
N ASP A 66 7.22 10.30 -8.74
CA ASP A 66 8.39 10.84 -9.46
C ASP A 66 8.09 11.16 -10.94
N GLY A 67 7.18 10.41 -11.58
CA GLY A 67 6.77 10.60 -12.97
C GLY A 67 5.76 11.71 -13.25
N SER A 68 5.41 12.54 -12.26
CA SER A 68 4.40 13.62 -12.37
C SER A 68 5.00 15.02 -12.54
N VAL A 69 6.27 15.13 -12.92
CA VAL A 69 6.99 16.41 -13.15
C VAL A 69 6.92 16.84 -14.62
#